data_AF-F2UG64-F1
#
_entry.id   AF-F2UG64-F1
#
_cell.length_a   1.000
_cell.length_b   1.000
_cell.length_c   1.000
_cell.angle_alpha   90.00
_cell.angle_beta   90.00
_cell.angle_gamma   90.00
#
_symmetry.space_group_name_H-M   'P 1'
#
loop_
_entity.id
_entity.type
_entity.pdbx_description
1 polymer ?
#
loop_
_entity_poly.entity_id
_entity_poly.type
_entity_poly.pdbx_seq_one_letter_code
_entity_poly.pdbx_strand_id
1 'polypeptide(L)'
;MDPAMYMVVTSSHIYLHCRAEIGVHVSIDRSNHNIKPTRRPPTYDPSSAVPLFGILGTINLVNGPCLIGIDGVRAVGALKGTHAVFQITSTRLQPFSATTAHLTPDEATSQAHCLDLLASITSDGDFYFSHTYDLSSSVQQQALMWQTAGGSGSRIALDEMADPRFYWNRSLHKSLIAKPELRVLAVPVIMGFVHIEAVNINGKPCQYCLISRRATARAGTRFFKRGIDEQGHVANYVETEQIVSCGSLVSSHVQVRGSFPLFWSQTPSFKYTPTIAISRTRDHFHAAKRHFNDLSLRFGEVLALNLAGHKKGEWQLCERYEAIANQLKSDVNLRYLHFDFHKECSRMRWHRLSLLMTSPGLTYCRRQCSNQFSSNRRQRAQKSSDVFCIHFPHPPRFHFCNDSELS
;
A
#
# COMPACT_ATOMS: atom_id res chain seq x y z
N MET A 1 12.92 -1.34 -21.69
CA MET A 1 13.25 -1.15 -20.26
C MET A 1 14.31 -2.16 -19.93
N ASP A 2 15.41 -1.70 -19.36
CA ASP A 2 16.52 -2.60 -19.06
C ASP A 2 16.26 -3.35 -17.74
N PRO A 3 16.58 -4.64 -17.67
CA PRO A 3 16.53 -5.40 -16.41
C PRO A 3 17.46 -4.78 -15.37
N ALA A 4 17.06 -4.84 -14.10
CA ALA A 4 17.90 -4.42 -12.98
C ALA A 4 19.04 -5.42 -12.72
N MET A 5 18.81 -6.69 -13.03
CA MET A 5 19.77 -7.78 -12.86
C MET A 5 19.48 -8.95 -13.81
N TYR A 6 20.43 -9.84 -13.95
CA TYR A 6 20.28 -11.11 -14.64
C TYR A 6 20.47 -12.27 -13.68
N MET A 7 19.55 -13.22 -13.66
CA MET A 7 19.64 -14.45 -12.87
C MET A 7 20.21 -15.58 -13.71
N VAL A 8 21.25 -16.24 -13.19
CA VAL A 8 21.89 -17.41 -13.79
C VAL A 8 21.80 -18.57 -12.82
N VAL A 9 21.26 -19.69 -13.28
CA VAL A 9 21.02 -20.87 -12.44
C VAL A 9 21.99 -21.98 -12.85
N THR A 10 22.74 -22.49 -11.87
CA THR A 10 23.64 -23.64 -12.03
C THR A 10 23.20 -24.77 -11.10
N SER A 11 23.85 -25.93 -11.21
CA SER A 11 23.56 -27.08 -10.33
C SER A 11 23.82 -26.80 -8.85
N SER A 12 24.81 -25.96 -8.52
CA SER A 12 25.23 -25.67 -7.14
C SER A 12 24.80 -24.29 -6.64
N HIS A 13 24.62 -23.32 -7.53
CA HIS A 13 24.37 -21.93 -7.16
C HIS A 13 23.33 -21.24 -8.05
N ILE A 14 22.69 -20.22 -7.50
CA ILE A 14 21.96 -19.19 -8.26
C ILE A 14 22.75 -17.89 -8.14
N TYR A 15 23.10 -17.27 -9.26
CA TYR A 15 23.81 -16.00 -9.30
C TYR A 15 22.88 -14.89 -9.77
N LEU A 16 22.91 -13.75 -9.08
CA LEU A 16 22.23 -12.52 -9.51
C LEU A 16 23.28 -11.49 -9.93
N HIS A 17 23.36 -11.28 -11.23
CA HIS A 17 24.21 -10.30 -11.87
C HIS A 17 23.50 -8.96 -11.94
N CYS A 18 23.56 -8.20 -10.85
CA CYS A 18 23.01 -6.86 -10.81
C CYS A 18 23.79 -5.89 -11.69
N ARG A 19 23.10 -4.86 -12.21
CA ARG A 19 23.75 -3.78 -12.94
C ARG A 19 24.71 -2.98 -12.04
N ALA A 20 25.63 -2.25 -12.68
CA ALA A 20 26.66 -1.46 -12.01
C ALA A 20 26.08 -0.44 -11.01
N GLU A 21 24.89 0.13 -11.28
CA GLU A 21 24.25 1.11 -10.40
C GLU A 21 23.82 0.52 -9.04
N ILE A 22 23.57 -0.80 -8.99
CA ILE A 22 23.23 -1.52 -7.76
C ILE A 22 24.50 -1.85 -6.96
N GLY A 23 25.63 -2.04 -7.64
CA GLY A 23 26.94 -2.18 -7.01
C GLY A 23 27.20 -3.48 -6.24
N VAL A 24 26.27 -4.45 -6.27
CA VAL A 24 26.42 -5.76 -5.59
C VAL A 24 25.87 -6.89 -6.44
N HIS A 25 26.66 -7.93 -6.69
CA HIS A 25 26.16 -9.20 -7.22
C HIS A 25 25.88 -10.16 -6.07
N VAL A 26 25.02 -11.15 -6.29
CA VAL A 26 24.63 -12.13 -5.26
C VAL A 26 24.91 -13.54 -5.72
N SER A 27 25.39 -14.37 -4.80
CA SER A 27 25.47 -15.81 -4.95
C SER A 27 24.59 -16.48 -3.89
N ILE A 28 23.72 -17.39 -4.32
CA ILE A 28 22.87 -18.20 -3.46
C ILE A 28 23.34 -19.64 -3.60
N ASP A 29 23.82 -20.21 -2.51
CA ASP A 29 24.22 -21.62 -2.46
C ASP A 29 22.97 -22.50 -2.33
N ARG A 30 22.80 -23.44 -3.26
CA ARG A 30 21.62 -24.31 -3.34
C ARG A 30 21.63 -25.44 -2.31
N SER A 31 22.78 -25.74 -1.70
CA SER A 31 22.94 -26.83 -0.73
C SER A 31 22.65 -26.41 0.71
N ASN A 32 23.10 -25.21 1.10
CA ASN A 32 22.93 -24.67 2.45
C ASN A 32 22.03 -23.43 2.50
N HIS A 33 21.47 -23.03 1.35
CA HIS A 33 20.54 -21.92 1.18
C HIS A 33 21.09 -20.53 1.57
N ASN A 34 22.42 -20.39 1.63
CA ASN A 34 23.05 -19.15 2.06
C ASN A 34 23.12 -18.12 0.94
N ILE A 35 22.58 -16.93 1.17
CA ILE A 35 22.58 -15.80 0.24
C ILE A 35 23.73 -14.86 0.60
N LYS A 36 24.74 -14.69 -0.25
CA LYS A 36 25.91 -13.84 0.03
C LYS A 36 26.18 -12.85 -1.10
N PRO A 37 26.67 -11.64 -0.79
CA PRO A 37 27.23 -10.77 -1.83
C PRO A 37 28.46 -11.43 -2.44
N THR A 38 28.64 -11.28 -3.75
CA THR A 38 29.85 -11.69 -4.47
C THR A 38 30.38 -10.52 -5.28
N ARG A 39 31.71 -10.35 -5.28
CA ARG A 39 32.39 -9.30 -6.06
C ARG A 39 32.81 -9.79 -7.45
N ARG A 40 32.85 -11.11 -7.65
CA ARG A 40 33.31 -11.76 -8.88
C ARG A 40 32.33 -12.88 -9.22
N PRO A 41 31.14 -12.54 -9.74
CA PRO A 41 30.23 -13.59 -10.17
C PRO A 41 30.83 -14.29 -11.42
N PRO A 42 30.55 -15.59 -11.62
CA PRO A 42 31.12 -16.33 -12.74
C PRO A 42 30.67 -15.75 -14.08
N THR A 43 31.51 -15.87 -15.10
CA THR A 43 31.09 -15.56 -16.47
C THR A 43 29.95 -16.49 -16.87
N TYR A 44 28.92 -15.95 -17.50
CA TYR A 44 27.75 -16.68 -17.93
C TYR A 44 27.49 -16.47 -19.42
N ASP A 45 26.86 -17.44 -20.05
CA ASP A 45 26.32 -17.26 -21.40
C ASP A 45 25.08 -16.35 -21.31
N PRO A 46 25.05 -15.18 -21.97
CA PRO A 46 23.90 -14.29 -22.00
C PRO A 46 22.59 -14.98 -22.40
N SER A 47 22.65 -16.05 -23.22
CA SER A 47 21.47 -16.80 -23.65
C SER A 47 20.78 -17.56 -22.51
N SER A 48 21.54 -17.98 -21.51
CA SER A 48 21.06 -18.72 -20.33
C SER A 48 20.57 -17.82 -19.19
N ALA A 49 20.80 -16.51 -19.33
CA ALA A 49 20.54 -15.54 -18.28
C ALA A 49 19.09 -15.03 -18.34
N VAL A 50 18.44 -15.03 -17.18
CA VAL A 50 17.06 -14.59 -17.05
C VAL A 50 17.04 -13.12 -16.63
N PRO A 51 16.44 -12.21 -17.41
CA PRO A 51 16.31 -10.81 -17.00
C PRO A 51 15.33 -10.69 -15.82
N LEU A 52 15.73 -9.93 -14.79
CA LEU A 52 14.88 -9.57 -13.66
C LEU A 52 14.89 -8.05 -13.47
N PHE A 53 13.71 -7.48 -13.26
CA PHE A 53 13.50 -6.07 -12.92
C PHE A 53 13.59 -5.81 -11.42
N GLY A 54 13.57 -6.83 -10.58
CA GLY A 54 13.68 -6.70 -9.13
C GLY A 54 13.53 -8.04 -8.43
N ILE A 55 13.75 -8.05 -7.12
CA ILE A 55 13.49 -9.21 -6.27
C ILE A 55 12.25 -8.90 -5.45
N LEU A 56 11.23 -9.74 -5.56
CA LEU A 56 10.05 -9.65 -4.71
C LEU A 56 10.34 -10.20 -3.31
N GLY A 57 11.21 -11.22 -3.21
CA GLY A 57 11.79 -11.70 -1.96
C GLY A 57 12.03 -13.20 -1.95
N THR A 58 12.10 -13.78 -0.76
CA THR A 58 12.28 -15.22 -0.56
C THR A 58 11.16 -15.78 0.31
N ILE A 59 10.67 -16.98 -0.02
CA ILE A 59 9.66 -17.69 0.77
C ILE A 59 10.09 -19.14 1.01
N ASN A 60 9.78 -19.69 2.19
CA ASN A 60 10.03 -21.10 2.48
C ASN A 60 8.83 -21.93 2.05
N LEU A 61 9.09 -22.91 1.19
CA LEU A 61 8.13 -23.92 0.73
C LEU A 61 8.53 -25.30 1.27
N VAL A 62 7.79 -26.33 0.87
CA VAL A 62 8.03 -27.72 1.28
C VAL A 62 9.43 -28.20 0.86
N ASN A 63 9.86 -27.93 -0.38
CA ASN A 63 11.23 -28.17 -0.90
C ASN A 63 12.26 -27.11 -0.46
N GLY A 64 11.98 -26.37 0.61
CA GLY A 64 12.84 -25.32 1.12
C GLY A 64 12.65 -23.94 0.45
N PRO A 65 13.63 -23.05 0.58
CA PRO A 65 13.52 -21.66 0.14
C PRO A 65 13.37 -21.51 -1.38
N CYS A 66 12.55 -20.54 -1.78
CA CYS A 66 12.30 -20.17 -3.17
C CYS A 66 12.54 -18.66 -3.35
N LEU A 67 13.31 -18.29 -4.36
CA LEU A 67 13.49 -16.91 -4.80
C LEU A 67 12.30 -16.50 -5.65
N ILE A 68 11.74 -15.32 -5.37
CA ILE A 68 10.70 -14.72 -6.20
C ILE A 68 11.30 -13.50 -6.90
N GLY A 69 11.59 -13.65 -8.20
CA GLY A 69 12.10 -12.59 -9.06
C GLY A 69 10.97 -11.93 -9.85
N ILE A 70 11.08 -10.63 -10.11
CA ILE A 70 10.16 -9.90 -11.00
C ILE A 70 10.76 -9.99 -12.41
N ASP A 71 10.17 -10.80 -13.29
CA ASP A 71 10.69 -11.01 -14.65
C ASP A 71 9.90 -10.28 -15.75
N GLY A 72 8.80 -9.62 -15.39
CA GLY A 72 8.03 -8.76 -16.29
C GLY A 72 7.44 -7.55 -15.58
N VAL A 73 7.54 -6.40 -16.24
CA VAL A 73 6.97 -5.13 -15.76
C VAL A 73 6.38 -4.31 -16.89
N ARG A 74 5.40 -3.46 -16.54
CA ARG A 74 4.88 -2.38 -17.37
C ARG A 74 5.30 -1.03 -16.76
N ALA A 75 5.86 -0.14 -17.57
CA ALA A 75 6.13 1.23 -17.14
C ALA A 75 4.79 1.97 -16.96
N VAL A 76 4.60 2.57 -15.78
CA VAL A 76 3.43 3.41 -15.49
C VAL A 76 3.74 4.87 -15.83
N GLY A 77 4.96 5.32 -15.53
CA GLY A 77 5.41 6.69 -15.72
C GLY A 77 6.60 7.00 -14.82
N ALA A 78 6.95 8.27 -14.69
CA ALA A 78 8.01 8.73 -13.80
C ALA A 78 7.51 9.83 -12.86
N LEU A 79 7.54 9.59 -11.55
CA LEU A 79 7.21 10.60 -10.55
C LEU A 79 8.28 11.68 -10.52
N LYS A 80 7.86 12.96 -10.51
CA LYS A 80 8.77 14.12 -10.53
C LYS A 80 9.74 14.13 -11.73
N GLY A 81 9.39 13.42 -12.80
CA GLY A 81 10.20 13.27 -14.01
C GLY A 81 11.43 12.35 -13.90
N THR A 82 11.82 11.92 -12.70
CA THR A 82 13.07 11.15 -12.48
C THR A 82 12.85 9.75 -11.92
N HIS A 83 11.76 9.53 -11.19
CA HIS A 83 11.54 8.29 -10.47
C HIS A 83 10.61 7.36 -11.25
N ALA A 84 11.17 6.47 -12.06
CA ALA A 84 10.38 5.50 -12.81
C ALA A 84 9.56 4.59 -11.88
N VAL A 85 8.29 4.41 -12.21
CA VAL A 85 7.34 3.55 -11.50
C VAL A 85 6.91 2.42 -12.43
N PHE A 86 6.94 1.21 -11.88
CA PHE A 86 6.66 -0.02 -12.61
C PHE A 86 5.50 -0.76 -11.96
N GLN A 87 4.61 -1.30 -12.81
CA GLN A 87 3.63 -2.30 -12.42
C GLN A 87 4.21 -3.68 -12.71
N ILE A 88 4.11 -4.61 -11.75
CA ILE A 88 4.53 -6.00 -11.93
C ILE A 88 3.51 -6.71 -12.83
N THR A 89 3.98 -7.36 -13.89
CA THR A 89 3.12 -8.13 -14.81
C THR A 89 3.38 -9.64 -14.73
N SER A 90 4.60 -10.04 -14.38
CA SER A 90 4.93 -11.44 -14.16
C SER A 90 6.04 -11.59 -13.12
N THR A 91 6.04 -12.74 -12.48
CA THR A 91 7.09 -13.13 -11.54
C THR A 91 7.57 -14.53 -11.81
N ARG A 92 8.84 -14.78 -11.50
CA ARG A 92 9.48 -16.07 -11.59
C ARG A 92 9.73 -16.65 -10.21
N LEU A 93 9.29 -17.88 -10.01
CA LEU A 93 9.58 -18.67 -8.81
C LEU A 93 10.77 -19.57 -9.12
N GLN A 94 11.88 -19.38 -8.39
CA GLN A 94 13.10 -20.15 -8.54
C GLN A 94 13.44 -20.85 -7.21
N PRO A 95 13.09 -22.15 -7.06
CA PRO A 95 13.50 -22.94 -5.90
C PRO A 95 15.03 -23.01 -5.77
N PHE A 96 15.51 -22.98 -4.54
CA PHE A 96 16.94 -23.13 -4.24
C PHE A 96 17.35 -24.59 -4.44
N SER A 97 16.58 -25.54 -3.94
CA SER A 97 16.81 -26.96 -4.20
C SER A 97 16.55 -27.31 -5.67
N ALA A 98 17.46 -28.08 -6.28
CA ALA A 98 17.35 -28.51 -7.69
C ALA A 98 16.48 -29.74 -7.88
N THR A 99 16.26 -30.53 -6.82
CA THR A 99 15.57 -31.80 -6.90
C THR A 99 14.40 -31.82 -5.93
N THR A 100 13.32 -32.46 -6.36
CA THR A 100 12.14 -32.78 -5.53
C THR A 100 12.10 -34.26 -5.16
N ALA A 101 13.16 -35.02 -5.44
CA ALA A 101 13.19 -36.48 -5.29
C ALA A 101 13.07 -36.96 -3.83
N HIS A 102 13.38 -36.09 -2.87
CA HIS A 102 13.23 -36.39 -1.44
C HIS A 102 11.80 -36.15 -0.93
N LEU A 103 10.93 -35.53 -1.74
CA LEU A 103 9.54 -35.27 -1.35
C LEU A 103 8.68 -36.51 -1.54
N THR A 104 7.79 -36.73 -0.60
CA THR A 104 6.67 -37.65 -0.76
C THR A 104 5.68 -37.14 -1.84
N PRO A 105 4.83 -38.00 -2.41
CA PRO A 105 3.83 -37.57 -3.40
C PRO A 105 2.90 -36.45 -2.89
N ASP A 106 2.51 -36.49 -1.62
CA ASP A 106 1.64 -35.48 -1.00
C ASP A 106 2.36 -34.14 -0.81
N GLU A 107 3.63 -34.18 -0.44
CA GLU A 107 4.50 -32.99 -0.33
C GLU A 107 4.74 -32.34 -1.70
N ALA A 108 4.98 -33.15 -2.74
CA ALA A 108 5.14 -32.66 -4.10
C ALA A 108 3.85 -31.99 -4.61
N THR A 109 2.68 -32.58 -4.30
CA THR A 109 1.37 -32.00 -4.63
C THR A 109 1.14 -30.68 -3.89
N SER A 110 1.42 -30.65 -2.59
CA SER A 110 1.29 -29.45 -1.75
C SER A 110 2.23 -28.33 -2.23
N GLN A 111 3.44 -28.69 -2.66
CA GLN A 111 4.39 -27.76 -3.24
C GLN A 111 3.89 -27.15 -4.55
N ALA A 112 3.45 -27.99 -5.49
CA ALA A 112 2.92 -27.52 -6.76
C ALA A 112 1.76 -26.55 -6.52
N HIS A 113 0.84 -26.91 -5.62
CA HIS A 113 -0.27 -26.05 -5.24
C HIS A 113 0.17 -24.70 -4.65
N CYS A 114 1.18 -24.69 -3.78
CA CYS A 114 1.71 -23.44 -3.22
C CYS A 114 2.36 -22.55 -4.30
N LEU A 115 3.10 -23.15 -5.23
CA LEU A 115 3.71 -22.42 -6.35
C LEU A 115 2.64 -21.81 -7.26
N ASP A 116 1.58 -22.54 -7.56
CA ASP A 116 0.46 -22.05 -8.37
C ASP A 116 -0.26 -20.87 -7.68
N LEU A 117 -0.54 -20.99 -6.37
CA LEU A 117 -1.13 -19.90 -5.60
C LEU A 117 -0.24 -18.65 -5.58
N LEU A 118 1.07 -18.83 -5.39
CA LEU A 118 2.01 -17.72 -5.40
C LEU A 118 2.04 -17.04 -6.77
N ALA A 119 2.19 -17.82 -7.85
CA ALA A 119 2.23 -17.31 -9.21
C ALA A 119 0.94 -16.57 -9.58
N SER A 120 -0.22 -17.07 -9.15
CA SER A 120 -1.51 -16.41 -9.33
C SER A 120 -1.53 -15.07 -8.60
N ILE A 121 -1.22 -15.03 -7.31
CA ILE A 121 -1.30 -13.80 -6.51
C ILE A 121 -0.35 -12.74 -7.06
N THR A 122 0.89 -13.10 -7.37
CA THR A 122 1.92 -12.13 -7.77
C THR A 122 1.75 -11.60 -9.19
N SER A 123 0.91 -12.25 -10.01
CA SER A 123 0.64 -11.86 -11.39
C SER A 123 -0.72 -11.15 -11.57
N ASP A 124 -1.44 -10.85 -10.48
CA ASP A 124 -2.75 -10.18 -10.51
C ASP A 124 -2.68 -8.72 -11.04
N GLY A 125 -1.49 -8.14 -11.19
CA GLY A 125 -1.30 -6.78 -11.72
C GLY A 125 -1.55 -5.66 -10.71
N ASP A 126 -1.85 -5.97 -9.45
CA ASP A 126 -2.12 -4.96 -8.42
C ASP A 126 -0.84 -4.43 -7.73
N PHE A 127 0.35 -4.84 -8.18
CA PHE A 127 1.62 -4.55 -7.51
C PHE A 127 2.46 -3.51 -8.25
N TYR A 128 2.98 -2.56 -7.49
CA TYR A 128 3.76 -1.44 -8.01
C TYR A 128 5.01 -1.20 -7.17
N PHE A 129 6.09 -0.76 -7.82
CA PHE A 129 7.34 -0.41 -7.16
C PHE A 129 8.12 0.66 -7.93
N SER A 130 9.09 1.26 -7.24
CA SER A 130 10.11 2.11 -7.84
C SER A 130 11.45 1.83 -7.19
N HIS A 131 12.52 1.80 -7.98
CA HIS A 131 13.88 1.60 -7.47
C HIS A 131 14.45 2.80 -6.72
N THR A 132 13.82 3.97 -6.85
CA THR A 132 14.40 5.24 -6.39
C THR A 132 13.44 6.10 -5.59
N TYR A 133 12.18 5.67 -5.45
CA TYR A 133 11.14 6.41 -4.74
C TYR A 133 10.32 5.48 -3.87
N ASP A 134 10.06 5.91 -2.64
CA ASP A 134 9.17 5.16 -1.75
C ASP A 134 7.71 5.40 -2.12
N LEU A 135 7.06 4.40 -2.72
CA LEU A 135 5.64 4.45 -3.03
C LEU A 135 4.75 4.19 -1.81
N SER A 136 5.28 3.70 -0.70
CA SER A 136 4.50 3.29 0.48
C SER A 136 4.11 4.45 1.40
N SER A 137 4.89 5.54 1.43
CA SER A 137 4.64 6.73 2.24
C SER A 137 4.12 7.91 1.41
N SER A 138 3.28 8.77 2.00
CA SER A 138 2.82 9.98 1.30
C SER A 138 3.93 11.02 1.10
N VAL A 139 3.75 11.92 0.13
CA VAL A 139 4.69 13.05 -0.10
C VAL A 139 4.88 13.86 1.18
N GLN A 140 3.79 14.06 1.94
CA GLN A 140 3.84 14.77 3.22
C GLN A 140 4.68 14.02 4.25
N GLN A 141 4.48 12.71 4.40
CA GLN A 141 5.24 11.90 5.37
C GLN A 141 6.72 11.87 5.03
N GLN A 142 7.06 11.70 3.75
CA GLN A 142 8.45 11.72 3.29
C GLN A 142 9.11 13.09 3.57
N ALA A 143 8.39 14.19 3.37
CA ALA A 143 8.88 15.53 3.69
C ALA A 143 9.14 15.73 5.19
N LEU A 144 8.30 15.15 6.06
CA LEU A 144 8.47 15.19 7.51
C LEU A 144 9.66 14.34 7.99
N MET A 145 9.82 13.14 7.43
CA MET A 145 10.96 12.26 7.72
C MET A 145 12.28 12.96 7.35
N TRP A 146 12.32 13.61 6.18
CA TRP A 146 13.50 14.37 5.74
C TRP A 146 13.89 15.50 6.70
N GLN A 147 12.90 16.25 7.22
CA GLN A 147 13.13 17.30 8.21
C GLN A 147 13.68 16.76 9.54
N THR A 148 13.14 15.62 9.97
CA THR A 148 13.49 15.00 11.27
C THR A 148 14.86 14.33 11.23
N ALA A 149 15.27 13.79 10.08
CA ALA A 149 16.59 13.19 9.86
C ALA A 149 17.76 14.21 9.82
N GLY A 150 17.49 15.50 10.08
CA GLY A 150 18.52 16.52 10.28
C GLY A 150 19.38 16.84 9.04
N GLY A 151 18.93 16.48 7.83
CA GLY A 151 19.68 16.72 6.60
C GLY A 151 21.01 15.99 6.52
N SER A 152 21.26 14.99 7.37
CA SER A 152 22.41 14.09 7.23
C SER A 152 22.26 13.38 5.88
N GLY A 153 23.09 13.75 4.90
CA GLY A 153 23.04 13.27 3.52
C GLY A 153 23.31 11.77 3.33
N SER A 154 23.21 10.97 4.39
CA SER A 154 23.17 9.52 4.29
C SER A 154 21.87 9.12 3.61
N ARG A 155 21.97 8.45 2.46
CA ARG A 155 20.83 7.92 1.72
C ARG A 155 20.21 6.81 2.57
N ILE A 156 19.14 7.11 3.29
CA ILE A 156 18.33 6.12 3.99
C ILE A 156 17.87 5.09 2.96
N ALA A 157 18.04 3.80 3.26
CA ALA A 157 17.65 2.75 2.34
C ALA A 157 16.11 2.74 2.16
N LEU A 158 15.62 2.42 0.97
CA LEU A 158 14.18 2.47 0.68
C LEU A 158 13.37 1.56 1.62
N ASP A 159 13.92 0.42 2.04
CA ASP A 159 13.28 -0.49 2.98
C ASP A 159 13.11 0.09 4.39
N GLU A 160 13.98 1.03 4.80
CA GLU A 160 13.87 1.76 6.07
C GLU A 160 12.88 2.91 5.99
N MET A 161 12.84 3.59 4.84
CA MET A 161 11.90 4.68 4.60
C MET A 161 10.46 4.18 4.46
N ALA A 162 10.30 2.96 3.93
CA ALA A 162 8.99 2.43 3.60
C ALA A 162 8.07 2.32 4.81
N ASP A 163 6.84 2.81 4.67
CA ASP A 163 5.78 2.61 5.63
C ASP A 163 5.46 1.11 5.75
N PRO A 164 5.68 0.50 6.93
CA PRO A 164 5.46 -0.93 7.14
C PRO A 164 4.04 -1.40 6.83
N ARG A 165 3.06 -0.49 6.85
CA ARG A 165 1.65 -0.80 6.63
C ARG A 165 1.37 -1.07 5.15
N PHE A 166 2.13 -0.47 4.24
CA PHE A 166 1.98 -0.63 2.79
C PHE A 166 3.12 -1.39 2.12
N TYR A 167 4.19 -1.70 2.84
CA TYR A 167 5.30 -2.52 2.37
C TYR A 167 4.88 -4.01 2.30
N TRP A 168 4.31 -4.41 1.15
CA TRP A 168 3.67 -5.71 0.96
C TRP A 168 4.64 -6.89 1.10
N ASN A 169 5.79 -6.81 0.46
CA ASN A 169 6.82 -7.85 0.46
C ASN A 169 7.81 -7.77 1.64
N ARG A 170 7.51 -6.98 2.68
CA ARG A 170 8.40 -6.83 3.85
C ARG A 170 8.77 -8.16 4.50
N SER A 171 7.81 -9.08 4.61
CA SER A 171 8.05 -10.42 5.18
C SER A 171 8.93 -11.29 4.29
N LEU A 172 8.82 -11.14 2.96
CA LEU A 172 9.62 -11.85 1.97
C LEU A 172 11.06 -11.34 1.93
N HIS A 173 11.29 -10.09 2.33
CA HIS A 173 12.61 -9.45 2.35
C HIS A 173 13.44 -9.75 3.60
N LYS A 174 12.94 -10.50 4.59
CA LYS A 174 13.67 -10.78 5.84
C LYS A 174 15.11 -11.28 5.61
N SER A 175 15.29 -12.23 4.69
CA SER A 175 16.59 -12.82 4.37
C SER A 175 17.56 -11.83 3.72
N LEU A 176 17.04 -10.85 2.95
CA LEU A 176 17.83 -9.81 2.30
C LEU A 176 18.17 -8.69 3.30
N ILE A 177 17.18 -8.22 4.05
CA ILE A 177 17.33 -7.11 5.00
C ILE A 177 18.26 -7.47 6.17
N ALA A 178 18.34 -8.75 6.54
CA ALA A 178 19.26 -9.24 7.56
C ALA A 178 20.75 -9.00 7.24
N LYS A 179 21.10 -8.70 5.97
CA LYS A 179 22.48 -8.44 5.53
C LYS A 179 22.58 -7.02 4.95
N PRO A 180 23.29 -6.08 5.60
CA PRO A 180 23.37 -4.68 5.17
C PRO A 180 23.72 -4.51 3.68
N GLU A 181 24.61 -5.34 3.15
CA GLU A 181 25.08 -5.30 1.77
C GLU A 181 24.01 -5.69 0.74
N LEU A 182 22.98 -6.43 1.16
CA LEU A 182 21.91 -6.90 0.28
C LEU A 182 20.65 -6.03 0.35
N ARG A 183 20.60 -5.05 1.26
CA ARG A 183 19.42 -4.18 1.47
C ARG A 183 19.05 -3.36 0.25
N VAL A 184 20.03 -3.01 -0.58
CA VAL A 184 19.81 -2.32 -1.87
C VAL A 184 18.89 -3.12 -2.82
N LEU A 185 18.79 -4.44 -2.64
CA LEU A 185 17.91 -5.32 -3.42
C LEU A 185 16.50 -5.39 -2.84
N ALA A 186 16.29 -4.94 -1.60
CA ALA A 186 15.01 -4.98 -0.90
C ALA A 186 14.14 -3.79 -1.31
N VAL A 187 13.63 -3.81 -2.55
CA VAL A 187 12.79 -2.73 -3.09
C VAL A 187 11.33 -2.88 -2.60
N PRO A 188 10.78 -1.89 -1.88
CA PRO A 188 9.41 -1.96 -1.39
C PRO A 188 8.38 -2.02 -2.52
N VAL A 189 7.48 -3.00 -2.42
CA VAL A 189 6.33 -3.16 -3.32
C VAL A 189 5.06 -2.79 -2.56
N ILE A 190 4.22 -1.96 -3.19
CA ILE A 190 2.87 -1.67 -2.71
C ILE A 190 1.84 -2.50 -3.47
N MET A 191 0.73 -2.82 -2.83
CA MET A 191 -0.47 -3.35 -3.47
C MET A 191 -1.50 -2.22 -3.63
N GLY A 192 -2.11 -2.07 -4.80
CA GLY A 192 -3.17 -1.09 -5.04
C GLY A 192 -3.17 -0.59 -6.48
N PHE A 193 -3.02 0.72 -6.67
CA PHE A 193 -3.12 1.34 -7.98
C PHE A 193 -2.20 2.55 -8.10
N VAL A 194 -1.56 2.71 -9.26
CA VAL A 194 -0.79 3.91 -9.58
C VAL A 194 -1.12 4.35 -11.00
N HIS A 195 -1.49 5.63 -11.13
CA HIS A 195 -1.64 6.32 -12.41
C HIS A 195 -0.81 7.58 -12.41
N ILE A 196 -0.13 7.85 -13.52
CA ILE A 196 0.72 9.02 -13.71
C ILE A 196 0.43 9.57 -15.10
N GLU A 197 0.10 10.86 -15.18
CA GLU A 197 -0.30 11.51 -16.41
C GLU A 197 0.24 12.93 -16.50
N ALA A 198 0.68 13.32 -17.70
CA ALA A 198 1.03 14.70 -17.98
C ALA A 198 -0.25 15.47 -18.31
N VAL A 199 -0.48 16.57 -17.59
CA VAL A 199 -1.67 17.41 -17.73
C VAL A 199 -1.27 18.86 -17.94
N ASN A 200 -2.13 19.66 -18.58
CA ASN A 200 -1.88 21.08 -18.78
C ASN A 200 -2.91 21.88 -17.99
N ILE A 201 -2.47 22.64 -16.97
CA ILE A 201 -3.35 23.42 -16.10
C ILE A 201 -3.07 24.91 -16.36
N ASN A 202 -4.04 25.63 -16.91
CA ASN A 202 -3.92 27.06 -17.25
C ASN A 202 -2.67 27.37 -18.11
N GLY A 203 -2.38 26.53 -19.10
CA GLY A 203 -1.24 26.68 -19.99
C GLY A 203 0.12 26.27 -19.40
N LYS A 204 0.15 25.75 -18.17
CA LYS A 204 1.36 25.25 -17.52
C LYS A 204 1.42 23.72 -17.58
N PRO A 205 2.54 23.13 -18.06
CA PRO A 205 2.73 21.69 -18.00
C PRO A 205 2.85 21.24 -16.54
N CYS A 206 2.03 20.28 -16.17
CA CYS A 206 1.96 19.68 -14.86
C CYS A 206 1.91 18.16 -14.98
N GLN A 207 2.15 17.47 -13.88
CA GLN A 207 1.98 16.04 -13.74
C GLN A 207 0.94 15.78 -12.65
N TYR A 208 -0.07 14.99 -13.00
CA TYR A 208 -1.06 14.44 -12.09
C TYR A 208 -0.73 12.98 -11.79
N CYS A 209 -0.74 12.61 -10.51
CA CYS A 209 -0.55 11.24 -10.08
C CYS A 209 -1.65 10.85 -9.09
N LEU A 210 -2.16 9.63 -9.25
CA LEU A 210 -3.08 9.00 -8.30
C LEU A 210 -2.43 7.72 -7.79
N ILE A 211 -2.16 7.66 -6.48
CA ILE A 211 -1.55 6.49 -5.82
C ILE A 211 -2.52 5.97 -4.77
N SER A 212 -3.06 4.78 -4.96
CA SER A 212 -3.81 4.05 -3.94
C SER A 212 -2.97 2.90 -3.40
N ARG A 213 -2.78 2.86 -2.08
CA ARG A 213 -2.00 1.85 -1.36
C ARG A 213 -2.92 1.09 -0.41
N ARG A 214 -2.93 -0.24 -0.49
CA ARG A 214 -3.70 -1.12 0.42
C ARG A 214 -2.80 -1.63 1.53
N ALA A 215 -3.28 -1.53 2.77
CA ALA A 215 -2.51 -2.02 3.90
C ALA A 215 -2.41 -3.55 3.94
N THR A 216 -1.27 -4.04 4.42
CA THR A 216 -0.96 -5.45 4.62
C THR A 216 -1.62 -6.01 5.87
N ALA A 217 -1.79 -5.17 6.91
CA ALA A 217 -2.47 -5.52 8.14
C ALA A 217 -3.94 -5.87 7.88
N ARG A 218 -4.42 -6.95 8.54
CA ARG A 218 -5.77 -7.50 8.34
C ARG A 218 -6.19 -7.68 6.87
N ALA A 219 -5.24 -7.91 5.96
CA ALA A 219 -5.54 -8.27 4.57
C ALA A 219 -6.29 -9.61 4.51
N GLY A 220 -7.39 -9.66 3.77
CA GLY A 220 -8.21 -10.86 3.62
C GLY A 220 -9.48 -10.59 2.82
N THR A 221 -10.14 -11.68 2.43
CA THR A 221 -11.36 -11.63 1.64
C THR A 221 -12.52 -10.96 2.39
N ARG A 222 -13.35 -10.22 1.65
CA ARG A 222 -14.43 -9.33 2.13
C ARG A 222 -15.34 -9.91 3.22
N PHE A 223 -15.63 -11.22 3.19
CA PHE A 223 -16.53 -11.85 4.17
C PHE A 223 -15.80 -12.42 5.39
N PHE A 224 -14.49 -12.63 5.30
CA PHE A 224 -13.71 -13.29 6.34
C PHE A 224 -12.92 -12.29 7.21
N LYS A 225 -12.62 -11.09 6.71
CA LYS A 225 -11.97 -10.03 7.49
C LYS A 225 -12.74 -8.72 7.43
N ARG A 226 -13.37 -8.38 8.57
CA ARG A 226 -14.07 -7.11 8.81
C ARG A 226 -13.72 -6.57 10.19
N GLY A 227 -14.11 -5.32 10.42
CA GLY A 227 -13.88 -4.64 11.68
C GLY A 227 -12.41 -4.35 11.97
N ILE A 228 -12.16 -4.09 13.24
CA ILE A 228 -10.87 -3.74 13.82
C ILE A 228 -10.22 -4.93 14.52
N ASP A 229 -8.89 -4.93 14.67
CA ASP A 229 -8.16 -5.79 15.61
C ASP A 229 -7.88 -5.06 16.94
N GLU A 230 -7.19 -5.73 17.85
CA GLU A 230 -6.85 -5.17 19.17
C GLU A 230 -5.79 -4.08 19.07
N GLN A 231 -4.96 -4.14 18.04
CA GLN A 231 -3.88 -3.19 17.78
C GLN A 231 -4.40 -1.89 17.14
N GLY A 232 -5.65 -1.86 16.68
CA GLY A 232 -6.28 -0.69 16.08
C GLY A 232 -6.25 -0.67 14.55
N HIS A 233 -5.84 -1.76 13.91
CA HIS A 233 -5.86 -1.88 12.45
C HIS A 233 -7.27 -2.27 11.99
N VAL A 234 -7.81 -1.49 11.05
CA VAL A 234 -9.10 -1.80 10.42
C VAL A 234 -8.89 -2.63 9.16
N ALA A 235 -9.81 -3.57 8.91
CA ALA A 235 -9.79 -4.34 7.67
C ALA A 235 -10.00 -3.44 6.44
N ASN A 236 -9.39 -3.83 5.31
CA ASN A 236 -9.48 -3.11 4.03
C ASN A 236 -9.07 -1.63 4.12
N TYR A 237 -8.07 -1.32 4.95
CA TYR A 237 -7.49 0.02 5.01
C TYR A 237 -6.74 0.35 3.72
N VAL A 238 -7.06 1.49 3.12
CA VAL A 238 -6.47 1.99 1.88
C VAL A 238 -6.20 3.48 2.05
N GLU A 239 -5.00 3.93 1.66
CA GLU A 239 -4.65 5.34 1.51
C GLU A 239 -4.63 5.68 0.02
N THR A 240 -5.35 6.71 -0.40
CA THR A 240 -5.35 7.24 -1.78
C THR A 240 -4.81 8.65 -1.76
N GLU A 241 -3.73 8.87 -2.49
CA GLU A 241 -3.03 10.14 -2.60
C GLU A 241 -3.15 10.68 -4.02
N GLN A 242 -3.64 11.91 -4.14
CA GLN A 242 -3.61 12.70 -5.36
C GLN A 242 -2.44 13.67 -5.28
N ILE A 243 -1.58 13.65 -6.29
CA ILE A 243 -0.39 14.50 -6.36
C ILE A 243 -0.48 15.33 -7.64
N VAL A 244 -0.35 16.64 -7.51
CA VAL A 244 -0.22 17.56 -8.65
C VAL A 244 1.12 18.26 -8.53
N SER A 245 1.92 18.18 -9.59
CA SER A 245 3.24 18.79 -9.65
C SER A 245 3.37 19.68 -10.88
N CYS A 246 3.62 20.97 -10.65
CA CYS A 246 3.74 22.00 -11.69
C CYS A 246 5.05 22.77 -11.48
N GLY A 247 6.09 22.44 -12.24
CA GLY A 247 7.44 22.98 -12.03
C GLY A 247 7.96 22.66 -10.62
N SER A 248 8.27 23.68 -9.83
CA SER A 248 8.74 23.53 -8.44
C SER A 248 7.63 23.35 -7.41
N LEU A 249 6.36 23.50 -7.81
CA LEU A 249 5.21 23.41 -6.91
C LEU A 249 4.69 21.98 -6.88
N VAL A 250 4.56 21.42 -5.69
CA VAL A 250 3.96 20.11 -5.46
C VAL A 250 2.81 20.28 -4.48
N SER A 251 1.66 19.69 -4.80
CA SER A 251 0.52 19.53 -3.91
C SER A 251 0.23 18.04 -3.76
N SER A 252 -0.11 17.62 -2.54
CA SER A 252 -0.50 16.26 -2.21
C SER A 252 -1.75 16.30 -1.33
N HIS A 253 -2.75 15.50 -1.69
CA HIS A 253 -3.98 15.32 -0.94
C HIS A 253 -4.21 13.83 -0.65
N VAL A 254 -4.33 13.47 0.62
CA VAL A 254 -4.50 12.08 1.06
C VAL A 254 -5.91 11.86 1.60
N GLN A 255 -6.55 10.79 1.13
CA GLN A 255 -7.80 10.28 1.64
C GLN A 255 -7.62 8.84 2.10
N VAL A 256 -8.30 8.44 3.16
CA VAL A 256 -8.21 7.09 3.69
C VAL A 256 -9.57 6.43 3.75
N ARG A 257 -9.60 5.13 3.52
CA ARG A 257 -10.79 4.32 3.54
C ARG A 257 -10.54 3.05 4.33
N GLY A 258 -11.51 2.62 5.13
CA GLY A 258 -11.40 1.39 5.89
C GLY A 258 -12.74 0.85 6.37
N SER A 259 -12.72 -0.36 6.92
CA SER A 259 -13.85 -0.90 7.67
C SER A 259 -14.19 -0.02 8.88
N PHE A 260 -15.42 -0.13 9.39
CA PHE A 260 -15.79 0.48 10.66
C PHE A 260 -14.82 0.01 11.77
N PRO A 261 -14.35 0.92 12.65
CA PRO A 261 -13.40 0.62 13.73
C PRO A 261 -14.09 -0.04 14.93
N LEU A 262 -14.84 -1.11 14.67
CA LEU A 262 -15.57 -1.90 15.66
C LEU A 262 -15.20 -3.38 15.51
N PHE A 263 -15.37 -4.17 16.57
CA PHE A 263 -15.25 -5.63 16.47
C PHE A 263 -16.54 -6.22 15.91
N TRP A 264 -16.57 -6.46 14.61
CA TRP A 264 -17.72 -7.04 13.95
C TRP A 264 -17.33 -8.00 12.83
N SER A 265 -18.23 -8.93 12.54
CA SER A 265 -18.09 -9.92 11.49
C SER A 265 -19.39 -10.04 10.70
N GLN A 266 -19.26 -10.63 9.52
CA GLN A 266 -20.41 -10.96 8.68
C GLN A 266 -20.11 -12.32 8.04
N THR A 267 -20.41 -13.37 8.79
CA THR A 267 -20.13 -14.75 8.38
C THR A 267 -20.90 -15.07 7.10
N PRO A 268 -20.25 -15.59 6.05
CA PRO A 268 -20.94 -16.04 4.84
C PRO A 268 -22.04 -17.04 5.20
N SER A 269 -23.21 -16.91 4.58
CA SER A 269 -24.31 -17.86 4.71
C SER A 269 -25.02 -17.96 3.36
N PHE A 270 -25.83 -19.00 3.14
CA PHE A 270 -26.66 -19.13 1.93
C PHE A 270 -27.75 -18.03 1.82
N LYS A 271 -27.85 -17.11 2.78
CA LYS A 271 -28.76 -15.96 2.72
C LYS A 271 -28.20 -14.87 1.80
N TYR A 272 -29.10 -14.23 1.04
CA TYR A 272 -28.79 -13.10 0.15
C TYR A 272 -28.03 -11.95 0.83
N THR A 273 -28.32 -11.68 2.11
CA THR A 273 -27.54 -10.74 2.93
C THR A 273 -27.16 -11.43 4.24
N PRO A 274 -25.87 -11.77 4.44
CA PRO A 274 -25.46 -12.43 5.66
C PRO A 274 -25.60 -11.48 6.86
N THR A 275 -25.91 -12.05 8.03
CA THR A 275 -26.14 -11.28 9.25
C THR A 275 -24.87 -10.60 9.75
N ILE A 276 -24.99 -9.34 10.15
CA ILE A 276 -23.92 -8.60 10.83
C ILE A 276 -23.93 -8.99 12.31
N ALA A 277 -22.79 -9.43 12.83
CA ALA A 277 -22.59 -9.73 14.24
C ALA A 277 -21.59 -8.75 14.85
N ILE A 278 -22.04 -7.97 15.83
CA ILE A 278 -21.19 -7.07 16.61
C ILE A 278 -20.80 -7.82 17.89
N SER A 279 -19.50 -7.88 18.19
CA SER A 279 -19.03 -8.49 19.44
C SER A 279 -19.56 -7.72 20.65
N ARG A 280 -20.10 -8.41 21.65
CA ARG A 280 -20.60 -7.77 22.89
C ARG A 280 -19.57 -7.73 24.00
N THR A 281 -18.58 -8.63 23.96
CA THR A 281 -17.58 -8.83 25.02
C THR A 281 -16.31 -8.03 24.81
N ARG A 282 -16.03 -7.62 23.56
CA ARG A 282 -14.79 -6.92 23.22
C ARG A 282 -14.90 -5.41 23.40
N ASP A 283 -13.76 -4.81 23.73
CA ASP A 283 -13.65 -3.39 24.01
C ASP A 283 -13.48 -2.55 22.72
N HIS A 284 -14.61 -2.21 22.12
CA HIS A 284 -14.64 -1.37 20.92
C HIS A 284 -14.03 0.01 21.13
N PHE A 285 -14.17 0.59 22.33
CA PHE A 285 -13.75 1.96 22.60
C PHE A 285 -12.23 2.08 22.55
N HIS A 286 -11.51 1.20 23.26
CA HIS A 286 -10.04 1.24 23.28
C HIS A 286 -9.44 0.92 21.91
N ALA A 287 -10.02 -0.02 21.16
CA ALA A 287 -9.56 -0.33 19.81
C ALA A 287 -9.77 0.86 18.86
N ALA A 288 -10.95 1.49 18.87
CA ALA A 288 -11.23 2.68 18.07
C ALA A 288 -10.35 3.87 18.47
N LYS A 289 -10.11 4.07 19.78
CA LYS A 289 -9.21 5.12 20.28
C LYS A 289 -7.80 4.94 19.73
N ARG A 290 -7.26 3.72 19.74
CA ARG A 290 -5.95 3.40 19.12
C ARG A 290 -5.93 3.73 17.64
N HIS A 291 -6.98 3.36 16.90
CA HIS A 291 -7.09 3.65 15.47
C HIS A 291 -7.07 5.15 15.17
N PHE A 292 -7.91 5.94 15.85
CA PHE A 292 -7.98 7.38 15.60
C PHE A 292 -6.78 8.13 16.14
N ASN A 293 -6.15 7.66 17.22
CA ASN A 293 -4.86 8.21 17.66
C ASN A 293 -3.78 8.03 16.60
N ASP A 294 -3.66 6.83 16.02
CA ASP A 294 -2.70 6.58 14.94
C ASP A 294 -2.95 7.50 13.72
N LEU A 295 -4.21 7.64 13.30
CA LEU A 295 -4.58 8.56 12.22
C LEU A 295 -4.22 10.02 12.56
N SER A 296 -4.52 10.45 13.78
CA SER A 296 -4.32 11.85 14.19
C SER A 296 -2.84 12.19 14.40
N LEU A 297 -2.02 11.21 14.81
CA LEU A 297 -0.57 11.38 14.87
C LEU A 297 0.04 11.56 13.48
N ARG A 298 -0.46 10.79 12.49
CA ARG A 298 0.07 10.81 11.12
C ARG A 298 -0.43 12.01 10.32
N PHE A 299 -1.70 12.35 10.49
CA PHE A 299 -2.38 13.32 9.64
C PHE A 299 -2.86 14.57 10.36
N GLY A 300 -2.81 14.64 11.69
CA GLY A 300 -3.34 15.78 12.43
C GLY A 300 -4.83 15.65 12.68
N GLU A 301 -5.63 16.53 12.09
CA GLU A 301 -7.08 16.51 12.32
C GLU A 301 -7.76 15.48 11.39
N VAL A 302 -8.75 14.76 11.94
CA VAL A 302 -9.39 13.65 11.25
C VAL A 302 -10.88 13.87 11.14
N LEU A 303 -11.40 13.83 9.91
CA LEU A 303 -12.83 13.81 9.62
C LEU A 303 -13.26 12.38 9.28
N ALA A 304 -13.93 11.72 10.22
CA ALA A 304 -14.61 10.46 10.02
C ALA A 304 -15.97 10.68 9.34
N LEU A 305 -16.03 10.31 8.06
CA LEU A 305 -17.25 10.33 7.25
C LEU A 305 -17.86 8.92 7.20
N ASN A 306 -19.07 8.79 7.76
CA ASN A 306 -19.87 7.59 7.67
C ASN A 306 -20.95 7.77 6.59
N LEU A 307 -20.88 6.95 5.53
CA LEU A 307 -21.81 6.99 4.42
C LEU A 307 -22.86 5.85 4.44
N ALA A 308 -22.90 5.07 5.52
CA ALA A 308 -23.79 3.93 5.63
C ALA A 308 -25.26 4.35 5.74
N GLY A 309 -26.13 3.54 5.14
CA GLY A 309 -27.57 3.78 5.16
C GLY A 309 -28.29 3.07 6.30
N HIS A 310 -29.59 3.33 6.40
CA HIS A 310 -30.45 2.79 7.46
C HIS A 310 -30.96 1.35 7.18
N LYS A 311 -30.12 0.48 6.60
CA LYS A 311 -30.51 -0.94 6.38
C LYS A 311 -30.51 -1.70 7.70
N LYS A 312 -31.43 -2.67 7.85
CA LYS A 312 -31.48 -3.56 9.03
C LYS A 312 -30.12 -4.23 9.25
N GLY A 313 -29.53 -4.06 10.44
CA GLY A 313 -28.20 -4.58 10.82
C GLY A 313 -27.05 -3.58 10.62
N GLU A 314 -27.03 -2.82 9.52
CA GLU A 314 -26.05 -1.74 9.31
C GLU A 314 -26.28 -0.57 10.27
N TRP A 315 -27.56 -0.28 10.58
CA TRP A 315 -27.90 0.79 11.52
C TRP A 315 -27.28 0.59 12.92
N GLN A 316 -27.27 -0.65 13.43
CA GLN A 316 -26.67 -0.96 14.74
C GLN A 316 -25.15 -0.70 14.76
N LEU A 317 -24.46 -0.92 13.63
CA LEU A 317 -23.06 -0.53 13.49
C LEU A 317 -22.89 0.99 13.48
N CYS A 318 -23.78 1.70 12.78
CA CYS A 318 -23.75 3.16 12.68
C CYS A 318 -23.94 3.81 14.05
N GLU A 319 -24.99 3.40 14.78
CA GLU A 319 -25.30 3.92 16.11
C GLU A 319 -24.15 3.67 17.09
N ARG A 320 -23.58 2.45 17.08
CA ARG A 320 -22.44 2.11 17.94
C ARG A 320 -21.18 2.91 17.57
N TYR A 321 -20.93 3.09 16.27
CA TYR A 321 -19.78 3.84 15.79
C TYR A 321 -19.90 5.32 16.14
N GLU A 322 -21.09 5.91 15.92
CA GLU A 322 -21.39 7.30 16.27
C GLU A 322 -21.23 7.55 17.77
N ALA A 323 -21.75 6.65 18.63
CA ALA A 323 -21.60 6.78 20.08
C ALA A 323 -20.12 6.81 20.50
N ILE A 324 -19.28 5.92 19.94
CA ILE A 324 -17.84 5.89 20.22
C ILE A 324 -17.13 7.11 19.64
N ALA A 325 -17.44 7.49 18.40
CA ALA A 325 -16.83 8.65 17.76
C ALA A 325 -17.14 9.94 18.54
N ASN A 326 -18.37 10.09 19.04
CA ASN A 326 -18.78 11.21 19.89
C ASN A 326 -18.01 11.25 21.21
N GLN A 327 -17.73 10.11 21.84
CA GLN A 327 -16.90 10.04 23.04
C GLN A 327 -15.43 10.38 22.77
N LEU A 328 -14.93 10.11 21.56
CA LEU A 328 -13.54 10.37 21.18
C LEU A 328 -13.28 11.78 20.62
N LYS A 329 -14.32 12.59 20.39
CA LYS A 329 -14.22 13.93 19.78
C LYS A 329 -13.13 14.80 20.42
N SER A 330 -13.12 14.89 21.76
CA SER A 330 -12.16 15.72 22.51
C SER A 330 -10.78 15.10 22.61
N ASP A 331 -10.70 13.77 22.73
CA ASP A 331 -9.46 13.07 23.05
C ASP A 331 -8.49 13.02 21.86
N VAL A 332 -9.02 12.90 20.64
CA VAL A 332 -8.23 12.56 19.45
C VAL A 332 -8.42 13.56 18.30
N ASN A 333 -8.99 14.73 18.55
CA ASN A 333 -9.30 15.75 17.53
C ASN A 333 -10.09 15.17 16.35
N LEU A 334 -11.13 14.40 16.66
CA LEU A 334 -11.97 13.69 15.70
C LEU A 334 -13.24 14.49 15.41
N ARG A 335 -13.52 14.73 14.13
CA ARG A 335 -14.85 15.14 13.67
C ARG A 335 -15.57 13.95 13.08
N TYR A 336 -16.82 13.74 13.47
CA TYR A 336 -17.66 12.68 12.93
C TYR A 336 -18.83 13.30 12.16
N LEU A 337 -19.07 12.79 10.95
CA LEU A 337 -20.19 13.17 10.11
C LEU A 337 -20.86 11.92 9.54
N HIS A 338 -22.15 11.75 9.81
CA HIS A 338 -22.98 10.74 9.16
C HIS A 338 -23.76 11.36 8.00
N PHE A 339 -23.75 10.70 6.85
CA PHE A 339 -24.49 11.10 5.66
C PHE A 339 -25.04 9.85 4.97
N ASP A 340 -26.35 9.61 5.05
CA ASP A 340 -26.98 8.48 4.37
C ASP A 340 -26.97 8.71 2.84
N PHE A 341 -25.92 8.22 2.20
CA PHE A 341 -25.73 8.39 0.76
C PHE A 341 -26.86 7.73 -0.05
N HIS A 342 -27.37 6.57 0.39
CA HIS A 342 -28.42 5.85 -0.32
C HIS A 342 -29.75 6.61 -0.27
N LYS A 343 -30.05 7.26 0.84
CA LYS A 343 -31.23 8.12 0.96
C LYS A 343 -31.05 9.40 0.16
N GLU A 344 -29.95 10.13 0.39
CA GLU A 344 -29.76 11.48 -0.13
C GLU A 344 -29.46 11.51 -1.64
N CYS A 345 -28.64 10.59 -2.14
CA CYS A 345 -28.27 10.51 -3.55
C CYS A 345 -29.09 9.48 -4.34
N SER A 346 -30.19 8.98 -3.77
CA SER A 346 -31.12 8.07 -4.48
C SER A 346 -31.59 8.67 -5.81
N ARG A 347 -31.80 7.80 -6.81
CA ARG A 347 -32.24 8.17 -8.17
C ARG A 347 -31.23 9.08 -8.91
N MET A 348 -29.92 8.83 -8.74
CA MET A 348 -28.84 9.56 -9.41
C MET A 348 -28.84 11.07 -9.12
N ARG A 349 -29.32 11.47 -7.93
CA ARG A 349 -29.35 12.88 -7.50
C ARG A 349 -27.98 13.35 -6.99
N TRP A 350 -26.96 13.24 -7.84
CA TRP A 350 -25.56 13.53 -7.52
C TRP A 350 -25.33 14.98 -7.09
N HIS A 351 -26.17 15.91 -7.56
CA HIS A 351 -26.12 17.31 -7.12
C HIS A 351 -26.24 17.45 -5.59
N ARG A 352 -26.90 16.51 -4.88
CA ARG A 352 -27.01 16.53 -3.42
C ARG A 352 -25.72 16.24 -2.68
N LEU A 353 -24.67 15.78 -3.36
CA LEU A 353 -23.33 15.75 -2.80
C LEU A 353 -22.83 17.15 -2.42
N SER A 354 -23.34 18.21 -3.07
CA SER A 354 -23.09 19.58 -2.64
C SER A 354 -23.44 19.81 -1.17
N LEU A 355 -24.50 19.19 -0.64
CA LEU A 355 -24.89 19.31 0.78
C LEU A 355 -23.79 18.79 1.71
N LEU A 356 -23.16 17.68 1.31
CA LEU A 356 -22.00 17.12 2.00
C LEU A 356 -20.81 18.08 1.86
N MET A 357 -20.54 18.59 0.67
CA MET A 357 -19.41 19.49 0.40
C MET A 357 -19.52 20.84 1.12
N THR A 358 -20.74 21.36 1.30
CA THR A 358 -21.03 22.60 2.04
C THR A 358 -21.13 22.40 3.54
N SER A 359 -21.06 21.16 4.02
CA SER A 359 -21.12 20.90 5.46
C SER A 359 -19.92 21.57 6.16
N PRO A 360 -20.10 22.11 7.38
CA PRO A 360 -19.02 22.82 8.10
C PRO A 360 -17.77 21.96 8.30
N GLY A 361 -17.95 20.65 8.49
CA GLY A 361 -16.87 19.68 8.62
C GLY A 361 -16.00 19.58 7.37
N LEU A 362 -16.61 19.47 6.19
CA LEU A 362 -15.90 19.38 4.91
C LEU A 362 -15.31 20.71 4.43
N THR A 363 -16.01 21.81 4.68
CA THR A 363 -15.57 23.15 4.25
C THR A 363 -14.28 23.57 4.97
N TYR A 364 -14.13 23.20 6.24
CA TYR A 364 -12.91 23.45 7.00
C TYR A 364 -11.72 22.63 6.45
N CYS A 365 -11.92 21.34 6.19
CA CYS A 365 -10.86 20.46 5.67
C CYS A 365 -10.34 20.91 4.28
N ARG A 366 -11.24 21.41 3.43
CA ARG A 366 -10.89 21.91 2.09
C ARG A 366 -9.98 23.14 2.15
N ARG A 367 -10.12 24.00 3.17
CA ARG A 367 -9.27 25.19 3.34
C ARG A 367 -7.85 24.82 3.76
N GLN A 368 -7.67 23.76 4.55
CA GLN A 368 -6.35 23.30 4.98
C GLN A 368 -5.54 22.56 3.90
N CYS A 369 -6.20 21.97 2.90
CA CYS A 369 -5.53 21.31 1.77
C CYS A 369 -4.86 22.28 0.78
N SER A 370 -4.99 23.60 0.98
CA SER A 370 -4.47 24.63 0.05
C SER A 370 -2.99 24.96 0.22
N ASN A 371 -2.26 24.27 1.11
CA ASN A 371 -0.85 24.54 1.36
C ASN A 371 0.06 23.95 0.27
N GLN A 372 0.76 24.85 -0.42
CA GLN A 372 1.70 24.55 -1.50
C GLN A 372 3.09 24.22 -0.96
N PHE A 373 3.75 23.19 -1.51
CA PHE A 373 5.17 22.93 -1.25
C PHE A 373 6.02 23.58 -2.35
N SER A 374 7.00 24.43 -1.96
CA SER A 374 8.02 25.00 -2.86
C SER A 374 9.32 24.21 -2.73
N SER A 375 9.92 23.81 -3.86
CA SER A 375 11.15 23.01 -3.88
C SER A 375 12.43 23.73 -3.39
N ASN A 376 12.43 25.06 -3.22
CA ASN A 376 13.68 25.85 -3.20
C ASN A 376 13.95 26.75 -1.97
N ARG A 377 13.22 26.66 -0.85
CA ARG A 377 13.62 27.39 0.37
C ARG A 377 13.40 26.58 1.65
N ARG A 378 14.36 26.74 2.58
CA ARG A 378 14.41 26.18 3.94
C ARG A 378 13.01 25.95 4.50
N GLN A 379 12.68 24.67 4.66
CA GLN A 379 11.35 24.16 5.00
C GLN A 379 10.83 24.79 6.30
N ARG A 380 9.78 25.61 6.19
CA ARG A 380 8.74 25.68 7.23
C ARG A 380 7.55 24.93 6.68
N ALA A 381 7.48 23.62 6.94
CA ALA A 381 6.25 22.87 6.72
C ALA A 381 5.20 23.40 7.69
N GLN A 382 4.28 24.24 7.19
CA GLN A 382 3.12 24.63 7.95
C GLN A 382 2.18 23.41 8.00
N LYS A 383 2.05 22.82 9.18
CA LYS A 383 1.19 21.66 9.45
C LYS A 383 -0.27 22.08 9.21
N SER A 384 -0.83 21.69 8.07
CA SER A 384 -2.27 21.66 7.87
C SER A 384 -2.58 20.36 7.15
N SER A 385 -3.03 19.38 7.90
CA SER A 385 -3.41 18.10 7.35
C SER A 385 -4.73 17.72 7.99
N ASP A 386 -5.71 17.59 7.10
CA ASP A 386 -7.02 17.04 7.38
C ASP A 386 -7.12 15.79 6.52
N VAL A 387 -7.32 14.63 7.15
CA VAL A 387 -7.58 13.40 6.43
C VAL A 387 -9.06 13.06 6.45
N PHE A 388 -9.58 12.79 5.26
CA PHE A 388 -10.89 12.22 5.04
C PHE A 388 -10.84 10.72 5.30
N CYS A 389 -11.39 10.28 6.43
CA CYS A 389 -11.58 8.87 6.74
C CYS A 389 -12.99 8.46 6.33
N ILE A 390 -13.12 7.82 5.17
CA ILE A 390 -14.40 7.29 4.73
C ILE A 390 -14.53 5.84 5.20
N HIS A 391 -15.34 5.63 6.24
CA HIS A 391 -15.63 4.29 6.74
C HIS A 391 -16.92 3.76 6.14
N PHE A 392 -16.88 2.51 5.68
CA PHE A 392 -18.08 1.81 5.21
C PHE A 392 -18.23 0.43 5.85
N PRO A 393 -19.47 -0.06 6.02
CA PRO A 393 -19.71 -1.46 6.29
C PRO A 393 -19.38 -2.31 5.05
N HIS A 394 -19.60 -1.79 3.83
CA HIS A 394 -19.34 -2.49 2.58
C HIS A 394 -18.58 -1.60 1.59
N PRO A 395 -17.75 -2.15 0.68
CA PRO A 395 -17.16 -1.34 -0.38
C PRO A 395 -18.28 -0.62 -1.17
N PRO A 396 -18.26 0.72 -1.30
CA PRO A 396 -19.17 1.43 -2.21
C PRO A 396 -19.01 0.87 -3.61
N ARG A 397 -20.12 0.80 -4.36
CA ARG A 397 -20.11 0.47 -5.80
C ARG A 397 -19.54 1.62 -6.66
N PHE A 398 -18.99 2.67 -6.05
CA PHE A 398 -18.51 3.88 -6.71
C PHE A 398 -17.29 4.45 -5.98
N HIS A 399 -16.33 4.98 -6.75
CA HIS A 399 -15.19 5.75 -6.26
C HIS A 399 -15.58 7.22 -6.11
N PHE A 400 -15.26 7.83 -4.96
CA PHE A 400 -15.26 9.29 -4.84
C PHE A 400 -13.98 9.82 -5.49
N CYS A 401 -14.06 10.16 -6.77
CA CYS A 401 -13.28 11.25 -7.35
C CYS A 401 -14.33 12.27 -7.78
N ASN A 402 -14.37 13.44 -7.15
CA ASN A 402 -14.98 14.58 -7.79
C ASN A 402 -13.89 15.64 -7.93
N ASP A 403 -13.20 15.53 -9.06
CA ASP A 403 -12.76 16.70 -9.83
C ASP A 403 -13.97 17.60 -9.98
N SER A 404 -14.10 18.58 -9.10
CA SER A 404 -14.95 19.72 -9.38
C SER A 404 -14.25 20.50 -10.48
N GLU A 405 -14.85 20.51 -11.67
CA GLU A 405 -14.53 21.28 -12.89
C GLU A 405 -13.87 20.47 -14.02
N LEU A 406 -14.65 19.59 -14.65
CA LEU A 406 -14.65 19.52 -16.12
C LEU A 406 -15.80 20.40 -16.61
N SER A 407 -15.49 21.68 -16.80
CA SER A 407 -16.20 22.57 -17.72
C SER A 407 -15.75 22.31 -19.15
#